data_AF-A0A7S4UFI3-F1
#
_entry.id   AF-A0A7S4UFI3-F1
#
_cell.length_a   1.000
_cell.length_b   1.000
_cell.length_c   1.000
_cell.angle_alpha   90.00
_cell.angle_beta   90.00
_cell.angle_gamma   90.00
#
_symmetry.space_group_name_H-M   'P 1'
#
loop_
_entity.id
_entity.type
_entity.pdbx_description
1 polymer ?
#
loop_
_entity_poly.entity_id
_entity_poly.type
_entity_poly.pdbx_seq_one_letter_code
_entity_poly.pdbx_strand_id
1 'polypeptide(L)'
;EEEEEPEDKGRGEEKKADKKRYTVFVGNLPYDISQIDIMKHFDEVMKGNGVVSVRMLTDRGTGQFKGTCFIDLQDTVCYTRALKMHHTSLGGRKINVEPTVGGGGKGQSRMAKLSKKTSLISQKRKQRVKRESEKKKKTNNKNNNKNNTSS
;
A
#
# COMPACT_ATOMS: atom_id res chain seq x y z
N GLU A 1 24.32 -32.89 -24.19
CA GLU A 1 24.06 -31.46 -23.95
C GLU A 1 22.57 -31.34 -23.67
N GLU A 2 22.22 -31.19 -22.40
CA GLU A 2 20.85 -31.01 -21.92
C GLU A 2 20.64 -29.51 -21.70
N GLU A 3 19.82 -28.88 -22.54
CA GLU A 3 19.34 -27.52 -22.34
C GLU A 3 17.94 -27.61 -21.70
N GLU A 4 17.87 -27.42 -20.38
CA GLU A 4 16.61 -27.25 -19.67
C GLU A 4 16.08 -25.82 -19.86
N GLU A 5 14.97 -25.68 -20.60
CA GLU A 5 14.20 -24.44 -20.63
C GLU A 5 13.56 -24.17 -19.27
N PRO A 6 13.66 -22.95 -18.69
CA PRO A 6 12.93 -22.64 -17.48
C PRO A 6 11.45 -22.41 -17.81
N GLU A 7 10.61 -23.35 -17.37
CA GLU A 7 9.14 -23.24 -17.35
C GLU A 7 8.71 -21.89 -16.71
N ASP A 8 8.21 -20.95 -17.53
CA ASP A 8 7.50 -19.75 -17.07
C ASP A 8 6.21 -20.19 -16.37
N LYS A 9 6.32 -20.51 -15.08
CA LYS A 9 5.18 -20.62 -14.16
C LYS A 9 4.66 -19.21 -13.91
N GLY A 10 4.02 -18.64 -14.93
CA GLY A 10 2.95 -17.67 -14.82
C GLY A 10 1.84 -18.26 -13.97
N ARG A 11 2.08 -18.28 -12.64
CA ARG A 11 1.26 -18.98 -11.66
C ARG A 11 -0.10 -18.30 -11.56
N GLY A 12 -1.03 -18.89 -12.30
CA GLY A 12 -2.44 -19.01 -11.97
C GLY A 12 -3.14 -17.73 -11.56
N GLU A 13 -3.80 -17.08 -12.52
CA GLU A 13 -5.11 -16.52 -12.22
C GLU A 13 -6.07 -17.68 -11.89
N GLU A 14 -6.00 -18.19 -10.65
CA GLU A 14 -7.10 -18.98 -10.12
C GLU A 14 -8.33 -18.07 -10.10
N LYS A 15 -9.28 -18.38 -10.99
CA LYS A 15 -10.65 -17.90 -10.98
C LYS A 15 -11.32 -18.35 -9.68
N LYS A 16 -11.04 -17.67 -8.57
CA LYS A 16 -11.86 -17.75 -7.35
C LYS A 16 -12.84 -16.57 -7.36
N ALA A 17 -14.11 -16.96 -7.38
CA ALA A 17 -15.33 -16.18 -7.34
C ALA A 17 -15.24 -14.93 -6.45
N ASP A 18 -16.03 -13.91 -6.82
CA ASP A 18 -16.32 -12.56 -6.28
C ASP A 18 -16.04 -12.23 -4.79
N LYS A 19 -14.94 -12.71 -4.22
CA LYS A 19 -14.40 -12.25 -2.95
C LYS A 19 -13.72 -10.94 -3.21
N LYS A 20 -14.21 -9.89 -2.53
CA LYS A 20 -13.64 -8.55 -2.52
C LYS A 20 -12.13 -8.65 -2.23
N ARG A 21 -11.30 -8.44 -3.25
CA ARG A 21 -9.84 -8.58 -3.11
C ARG A 21 -9.27 -7.34 -2.43
N TYR A 22 -8.71 -7.51 -1.24
CA TYR A 22 -8.02 -6.45 -0.49
C TYR A 22 -6.52 -6.44 -0.82
N THR A 23 -6.20 -6.24 -2.09
CA THR A 23 -4.80 -6.24 -2.54
C THR A 23 -4.25 -4.81 -2.54
N VAL A 24 -3.06 -4.62 -1.99
CA VAL A 24 -2.28 -3.37 -2.09
C VAL A 24 -1.05 -3.58 -2.95
N PHE A 25 -0.64 -2.53 -3.67
CA PHE A 25 0.65 -2.45 -4.33
C PHE A 25 1.65 -1.81 -3.37
N VAL A 26 2.85 -2.37 -3.28
CA VAL A 26 3.96 -1.81 -2.52
C VAL A 26 5.16 -1.66 -3.45
N GLY A 27 5.70 -0.45 -3.55
CA GLY A 27 6.85 -0.14 -4.39
C GLY A 27 7.93 0.63 -3.64
N ASN A 28 9.02 0.91 -4.35
CA ASN A 28 10.23 1.55 -3.80
C ASN A 28 10.85 0.75 -2.63
N LEU A 29 10.77 -0.57 -2.70
CA LEU A 29 11.39 -1.44 -1.72
C LEU A 29 12.91 -1.52 -1.97
N PRO A 30 13.72 -1.78 -0.93
CA PRO A 30 15.11 -2.17 -1.10
C PRO A 30 15.20 -3.44 -1.96
N TYR A 31 16.25 -3.56 -2.78
CA TYR A 31 16.43 -4.75 -3.63
C TYR A 31 16.79 -5.99 -2.81
N ASP A 32 17.46 -5.79 -1.67
CA ASP A 32 17.91 -6.84 -0.76
C ASP A 32 16.83 -7.23 0.28
N ILE A 33 15.62 -6.68 0.18
CA ILE A 33 14.55 -6.98 1.15
C ILE A 33 14.02 -8.40 0.94
N SER A 34 13.79 -9.13 2.03
CA SER A 34 13.16 -10.44 1.96
C SER A 34 11.63 -10.35 2.05
N GLN A 35 10.93 -11.36 1.55
CA GLN A 35 9.48 -11.51 1.74
C GLN A 35 9.11 -11.51 3.24
N ILE A 36 9.95 -12.11 4.08
CA ILE A 36 9.75 -12.22 5.52
C ILE A 36 9.77 -10.84 6.18
N ASP A 37 10.70 -9.97 5.79
CA ASP A 37 10.80 -8.61 6.34
C ASP A 37 9.60 -7.75 5.96
N ILE A 38 9.13 -7.88 4.71
CA ILE A 38 7.90 -7.22 4.27
C ILE A 38 6.72 -7.72 5.11
N MET A 39 6.58 -9.03 5.27
CA MET A 39 5.47 -9.61 6.04
C MET A 39 5.48 -9.11 7.49
N LYS A 40 6.64 -9.18 8.17
CA LYS A 40 6.81 -8.66 9.54
C LYS A 40 6.42 -7.19 9.66
N HIS A 41 6.89 -6.33 8.76
CA HIS A 41 6.60 -4.90 8.79
C HIS A 41 5.09 -4.60 8.67
N PHE A 42 4.38 -5.35 7.82
CA PHE A 42 2.94 -5.19 7.67
C PHE A 42 2.15 -5.86 8.81
N ASP A 43 2.62 -6.98 9.34
CA ASP A 43 1.98 -7.69 10.45
C ASP A 43 2.02 -6.90 11.76
N GLU A 44 3.12 -6.21 12.06
CA GLU A 44 3.21 -5.30 13.22
C GLU A 44 2.06 -4.27 13.23
N VAL A 45 1.74 -3.72 12.06
CA VAL A 45 0.68 -2.72 11.89
C VAL A 45 -0.71 -3.36 11.91
N MET A 46 -0.80 -4.62 11.49
CA MET A 46 -2.05 -5.36 11.40
C MET A 46 -2.40 -6.10 12.69
N LYS A 47 -1.52 -6.08 13.71
CA LYS A 47 -1.63 -6.87 14.96
C LYS A 47 -1.52 -8.37 14.72
N GLY A 48 -0.67 -8.78 13.78
CA GLY A 48 -0.24 -10.16 13.59
C GLY A 48 -1.17 -11.08 12.80
N ASN A 49 -2.23 -10.58 12.15
CA ASN A 49 -3.16 -11.45 11.42
C ASN A 49 -3.84 -10.77 10.21
N GLY A 50 -3.07 -10.04 9.39
CA GLY A 50 -3.63 -9.25 8.30
C GLY A 50 -3.14 -9.59 6.90
N VAL A 51 -1.94 -10.18 6.78
CA VAL A 51 -1.32 -10.54 5.49
C VAL A 51 -1.70 -11.97 5.11
N VAL A 52 -2.34 -12.14 3.95
CA VAL A 52 -2.75 -13.44 3.40
C VAL A 52 -1.67 -14.00 2.48
N SER A 53 -1.11 -13.14 1.63
CA SER A 53 -0.08 -13.54 0.66
C SER A 53 0.74 -12.33 0.25
N VAL A 54 2.02 -12.55 -0.01
CA VAL A 54 2.94 -11.54 -0.57
C VAL A 54 3.45 -12.07 -1.91
N ARG A 55 3.29 -11.26 -2.95
CA ARG A 55 3.72 -11.58 -4.32
C ARG A 55 4.78 -10.60 -4.76
N MET A 56 6.03 -11.02 -4.70
CA MET A 56 7.16 -10.22 -5.16
C MET A 56 7.22 -10.21 -6.69
N LEU A 57 7.48 -9.03 -7.28
CA LEU A 57 7.65 -8.89 -8.73
C LEU A 57 9.13 -8.94 -9.05
N THR A 58 9.52 -9.90 -9.87
CA THR A 58 10.84 -10.03 -10.46
C THR A 58 10.81 -9.57 -11.92
N ASP A 59 11.96 -9.14 -12.42
CA ASP A 59 12.14 -8.92 -13.85
C ASP A 59 12.23 -10.27 -14.57
N ARG A 60 11.58 -10.38 -15.73
CA ARG A 60 11.49 -11.64 -16.48
C ARG A 60 12.79 -12.00 -17.20
N GLY A 61 13.63 -11.01 -17.53
CA GLY A 61 14.90 -11.25 -18.21
C GLY A 61 16.01 -11.58 -17.22
N THR A 62 16.11 -10.82 -16.13
CA THR A 62 17.22 -10.96 -15.18
C THR A 62 16.89 -11.81 -13.95
N GLY A 63 15.60 -12.12 -13.71
CA GLY A 63 15.14 -12.78 -12.49
C GLY A 63 15.26 -11.91 -11.22
N GLN A 64 15.83 -10.71 -11.33
CA GLN A 64 16.10 -9.86 -10.19
C GLN A 64 14.81 -9.24 -9.63
N PHE A 65 14.78 -9.06 -8.32
CA PHE A 65 13.66 -8.38 -7.66
C PHE A 65 13.55 -6.94 -8.13
N LYS A 66 12.34 -6.52 -8.52
CA LYS A 66 12.10 -5.18 -9.07
C LYS A 66 11.94 -4.09 -8.01
N GLY A 67 12.02 -4.44 -6.72
CA GLY A 67 11.69 -3.49 -5.64
C GLY A 67 10.19 -3.20 -5.53
N THR A 68 9.35 -4.11 -6.03
CA THR A 68 7.88 -3.97 -6.00
C THR A 68 7.20 -5.28 -5.66
N CYS A 69 6.10 -5.26 -4.92
CA CYS A 69 5.29 -6.43 -4.61
C CYS A 69 3.80 -6.09 -4.52
N PHE A 70 2.96 -7.13 -4.55
CA PHE A 70 1.55 -7.05 -4.17
C PHE A 70 1.33 -7.80 -2.86
N ILE A 71 0.51 -7.24 -1.98
CA ILE A 71 0.14 -7.88 -0.72
C ILE A 71 -1.36 -8.06 -0.70
N ASP A 72 -1.80 -9.31 -0.57
CA ASP A 72 -3.19 -9.67 -0.36
C ASP A 72 -3.48 -9.64 1.14
N LEU A 73 -4.56 -8.95 1.51
CA LEU A 73 -4.95 -8.73 2.90
C LEU A 73 -6.28 -9.42 3.21
N GLN A 74 -6.47 -9.76 4.47
CA GLN A 74 -7.65 -10.48 4.93
C GLN A 74 -8.90 -9.59 4.91
N ASP A 75 -8.78 -8.34 5.39
CA ASP A 75 -9.90 -7.47 5.71
C ASP A 75 -9.77 -6.03 5.19
N THR A 76 -10.91 -5.33 5.10
CA THR A 76 -10.96 -3.89 4.77
C THR A 76 -10.19 -3.04 5.79
N VAL A 77 -10.15 -3.47 7.06
CA VAL A 77 -9.41 -2.76 8.13
C VAL A 77 -7.91 -2.85 7.87
N CYS A 78 -7.40 -4.06 7.59
CA CYS A 78 -6.00 -4.30 7.23
C CYS A 78 -5.63 -3.52 5.96
N TYR A 79 -6.51 -3.51 4.96
CA TYR A 79 -6.36 -2.70 3.75
C TYR A 79 -6.20 -1.21 4.04
N THR A 80 -7.08 -0.65 4.87
CA THR A 80 -7.03 0.77 5.21
C THR A 80 -5.80 1.13 6.04
N ARG A 81 -5.32 0.19 6.88
CA ARG A 81 -4.07 0.36 7.64
C ARG A 81 -2.85 0.31 6.73
N ALA A 82 -2.78 -0.66 5.81
CA ALA A 82 -1.70 -0.76 4.83
C ALA A 82 -1.58 0.53 4.00
N LEU A 83 -2.69 1.10 3.53
CA LEU A 83 -2.68 2.37 2.78
C LEU A 83 -2.18 3.58 3.59
N LYS A 84 -2.16 3.49 4.93
CA LYS A 84 -1.57 4.52 5.80
C LYS A 84 -0.05 4.37 5.95
N MET A 85 0.50 3.20 5.63
CA MET A 85 1.95 2.94 5.60
C MET A 85 2.65 3.55 4.38
N HIS A 86 1.93 4.28 3.55
CA HIS A 86 2.52 5.01 2.45
C HIS A 86 3.53 6.05 2.97
N HIS A 87 4.77 5.97 2.48
CA HIS A 87 5.95 6.74 2.87
C HIS A 87 6.57 6.40 4.24
N THR A 88 6.25 5.25 4.83
CA THR A 88 7.02 4.77 6.00
C THR A 88 8.40 4.27 5.57
N SER A 89 9.35 4.26 6.51
CA SER A 89 10.70 3.78 6.25
C SER A 89 10.78 2.26 6.43
N LEU A 90 11.31 1.57 5.43
CA LEU A 90 11.64 0.14 5.46
C LEU A 90 13.01 -0.05 4.80
N GLY A 91 13.97 -0.63 5.53
CA GLY A 91 15.33 -0.84 5.03
C GLY A 91 16.00 0.44 4.54
N GLY A 92 15.81 1.56 5.25
CA GLY A 92 16.37 2.87 4.88
C GLY A 92 15.68 3.58 3.71
N ARG A 93 14.65 2.99 3.11
CA ARG A 93 13.88 3.58 1.99
C ARG A 93 12.45 3.91 2.40
N LYS A 94 11.88 4.96 1.81
CA LYS A 94 10.45 5.29 1.96
C LYS A 94 9.62 4.42 1.02
N ILE A 95 8.74 3.58 1.55
CA ILE A 95 7.92 2.68 0.72
C ILE A 95 6.70 3.39 0.14
N ASN A 96 6.28 2.98 -1.05
CA ASN A 96 5.08 3.49 -1.69
C ASN A 96 3.97 2.45 -1.60
N VAL A 97 2.95 2.69 -0.77
CA VAL A 97 1.77 1.82 -0.67
C VAL A 97 0.58 2.44 -1.41
N GLU A 98 0.06 1.74 -2.41
CA GLU A 98 -1.01 2.22 -3.28
C GLU A 98 -2.16 1.20 -3.40
N PRO A 99 -3.40 1.69 -3.65
CA PRO A 99 -4.49 0.80 -4.00
C PRO A 99 -4.25 0.12 -5.34
N THR A 100 -4.48 -1.19 -5.43
CA THR A 100 -4.64 -1.83 -6.73
C THR A 100 -6.12 -1.93 -7.11
N VAL A 101 -6.38 -2.20 -8.39
CA VAL A 101 -7.71 -2.46 -8.95
C VAL A 101 -7.82 -3.87 -9.53
N GLY A 102 -6.77 -4.71 -9.43
CA GLY A 102 -6.73 -6.01 -10.08
C GLY A 102 -6.72 -5.90 -11.61
N GLY A 103 -6.34 -6.98 -12.29
CA GLY A 103 -6.22 -7.04 -13.76
C GLY A 103 -4.80 -6.70 -14.22
N GLY A 104 -4.05 -7.72 -14.65
CA GLY A 104 -2.70 -7.55 -15.21
C GLY A 104 -2.68 -6.65 -16.45
N GLY A 105 -1.56 -5.95 -16.68
CA GLY A 105 -1.30 -5.20 -17.92
C GLY A 105 -1.43 -3.68 -17.83
N LYS A 106 -0.99 -2.99 -18.91
CA LYS A 106 -1.06 -1.53 -19.13
C LYS A 106 -2.35 -1.10 -19.86
N GLY A 107 -3.43 -1.88 -19.77
CA GLY A 107 -4.67 -1.61 -20.51
C GLY A 107 -5.30 -0.26 -20.14
N GLN A 108 -5.77 0.49 -21.14
CA GLN A 108 -6.41 1.81 -20.96
C GLN A 108 -7.53 1.80 -19.89
N SER A 109 -8.32 0.71 -19.84
CA SER A 109 -9.39 0.51 -18.85
C SER A 109 -8.89 0.44 -17.40
N ARG A 110 -7.66 -0.05 -17.17
CA ARG A 110 -7.02 -0.04 -15.84
C ARG A 110 -6.53 1.35 -15.50
N MET A 111 -5.86 2.04 -16.42
CA MET A 111 -5.37 3.41 -16.21
C MET A 111 -6.51 4.37 -15.83
N ALA A 112 -7.67 4.25 -16.47
CA ALA A 112 -8.86 5.03 -16.14
C ALA A 112 -9.38 4.76 -14.71
N LYS A 113 -9.41 3.48 -14.28
CA LYS A 113 -9.82 3.09 -12.91
C LYS A 113 -8.80 3.52 -11.85
N LEU A 114 -7.51 3.40 -12.14
CA LEU A 114 -6.42 3.81 -11.24
C LEU A 114 -6.40 5.33 -11.05
N SER A 115 -6.58 6.10 -12.13
CA SER A 115 -6.67 7.57 -12.10
C SER A 115 -7.80 8.05 -11.19
N LYS A 116 -9.03 7.54 -11.38
CA LYS A 116 -10.17 7.89 -10.51
C LYS A 116 -9.91 7.54 -9.04
N LYS A 117 -9.39 6.34 -8.77
CA LYS A 117 -9.17 5.86 -7.39
C LYS A 117 -8.04 6.64 -6.69
N THR A 118 -6.96 6.94 -7.40
CA THR A 118 -5.81 7.72 -6.87
C THR A 118 -6.18 9.18 -6.60
N SER A 119 -6.95 9.81 -7.50
CA SER A 119 -7.48 11.17 -7.30
C SER A 119 -8.36 11.27 -6.06
N LEU A 120 -9.28 10.31 -5.87
CA LEU A 120 -10.16 10.26 -4.70
C LEU A 120 -9.38 10.09 -3.38
N ILE A 121 -8.32 9.27 -3.38
CA ILE A 121 -7.51 9.06 -2.18
C ILE A 121 -6.69 10.31 -1.85
N SER A 122 -6.11 10.98 -2.85
CA SER A 122 -5.40 12.25 -2.68
C SER A 122 -6.33 13.34 -2.14
N GLN A 123 -7.56 13.45 -2.67
CA GLN A 123 -8.57 14.38 -2.15
C GLN A 123 -8.96 14.09 -0.70
N LYS A 124 -9.20 12.82 -0.34
CA LYS A 124 -9.51 12.44 1.05
C LYS A 124 -8.34 12.74 1.99
N ARG A 125 -7.09 12.50 1.57
CA ARG A 125 -5.88 12.86 2.34
C ARG A 125 -5.80 14.38 2.56
N LYS A 126 -5.99 15.20 1.52
CA LYS A 126 -6.01 16.67 1.63
C LYS A 126 -7.12 17.18 2.57
N GLN A 127 -8.33 16.63 2.50
CA GLN A 127 -9.42 17.01 3.39
C GLN A 127 -9.16 16.63 4.85
N ARG A 128 -8.55 15.48 5.11
CA ARG A 128 -8.20 15.07 6.48
C ARG A 128 -7.16 15.99 7.10
N VAL A 129 -6.10 16.33 6.37
CA VAL A 129 -5.07 17.28 6.81
C VAL A 129 -5.68 18.67 7.07
N LYS A 130 -6.60 19.13 6.21
CA LYS A 130 -7.31 20.40 6.40
C LYS A 130 -8.21 20.38 7.66
N ARG A 131 -8.99 19.32 7.88
CA ARG A 131 -9.82 19.19 9.09
C ARG A 131 -9.00 19.07 10.38
N GLU A 132 -7.87 18.36 10.36
CA GLU A 132 -6.99 18.23 11.52
C GLU A 132 -6.30 19.57 11.85
N SER A 133 -5.90 20.35 10.84
CA SER A 133 -5.31 21.69 11.05
C SER A 133 -6.34 22.72 11.52
N GLU A 134 -7.57 22.69 11.02
CA GLU A 134 -8.67 23.57 11.48
C GLU A 134 -9.09 23.26 12.93
N LYS A 135 -9.13 21.98 13.33
CA LYS A 135 -9.38 21.59 14.73
C LYS A 135 -8.26 22.09 15.65
N LYS A 136 -6.99 21.93 15.27
CA LYS A 136 -5.85 22.46 16.06
C LYS A 136 -5.91 23.98 16.21
N LYS A 137 -6.26 24.73 15.15
CA LYS A 137 -6.44 26.20 15.23
C LYS A 137 -7.57 26.61 16.17
N LYS A 138 -8.71 25.92 16.14
CA LYS A 138 -9.85 26.19 17.04
C LYS A 138 -9.52 25.90 18.51
N THR A 139 -8.81 24.81 18.78
CA THR A 139 -8.36 24.49 20.14
C THR A 139 -7.35 25.52 20.66
N ASN A 140 -6.40 25.95 19.82
CA ASN A 140 -5.41 26.95 20.22
C ASN A 140 -6.03 28.32 20.49
N ASN A 141 -7.01 28.75 19.69
CA ASN A 141 -7.69 30.03 19.88
C ASN A 141 -8.58 30.05 21.14
N LYS A 142 -9.14 28.91 21.53
CA LYS A 142 -9.98 28.78 22.75
C LYS A 142 -9.15 28.85 24.04
N ASN A 143 -7.90 28.41 24.00
CA ASN A 143 -7.00 28.51 25.16
C ASN A 143 -6.45 29.93 25.36
N ASN A 144 -6.15 30.65 24.28
CA ASN A 144 -5.67 32.03 24.39
C ASN A 144 -6.73 33.00 24.94
N ASN A 145 -8.01 32.75 24.68
CA ASN A 145 -9.08 33.65 25.14
C ASN A 145 -9.51 33.41 26.61
N LYS A 146 -9.00 32.36 27.28
CA LYS A 146 -9.25 32.12 28.71
C LYS A 146 -8.25 32.83 29.63
N ASN A 147 -7.12 33.29 29.08
CA ASN A 147 -6.03 33.89 29.87
C ASN A 147 -6.08 35.42 29.92
N ASN A 148 -7.08 36.07 29.30
CA ASN A 148 -7.20 37.54 29.22
C ASN A 148 -8.39 38.13 30.00
N THR A 149 -9.10 37.34 30.82
CA THR A 149 -10.27 37.79 31.61
C THR A 149 -10.06 37.74 33.12
N SER A 150 -8.81 37.78 33.59
CA SER A 150 -8.49 37.81 35.01
C SER A 150 -7.36 38.80 35.28
N SER A 151 -7.69 40.09 35.22
CA SER A 151 -7.07 41.19 35.98
C SER A 151 -7.99 42.41 35.87
#